data_AF-A0A1F7V8M3-F1
#
_entry.id   AF-A0A1F7V8M3-F1
#
_cell.length_a   1.000
_cell.length_b   1.000
_cell.length_c   1.000
_cell.angle_alpha   90.00
_cell.angle_beta   90.00
_cell.angle_gamma   90.00
#
_symmetry.space_group_name_H-M   'P 1'
#
loop_
_entity.id
_entity.type
_entity.pdbx_description
1 polymer ?
#
loop_
_entity_poly.entity_id
_entity_poly.type
_entity_poly.pdbx_seq_one_letter_code
_entity_poly.pdbx_strand_id
1 'polypeptide(L)'
;MSEIKIQTSSELEFSKIYKIEDFDNVIKNFDLVHSLMSLQRLSVLMGNQIAVNVNIEFEFYATPKIKRRAGMLTRDFVSFATKRVLLNCSKQERQYNDLDLANLINIYGNLEDGLQTLETESEMVEQGWSWLLRSTNYQWHYLRFYSSLIARYFWIFDRVVKENKELGGKIDTALGMNLFEVMKIGTCIYANFCPREDGVFADSFLIESYTETTYEELKPLLSTQNIQNFLNIFSISTTQFITESKKFELSDVFLKKYEFNSLKRFPVIKTDSTKQNEQYIIPSQPDFVYGIFEGLYYIILEKLEKVDGSALLQEMGKVFELYVEEMIKQYNLDLLNRAVLAQETTYKIGKKEWRSADHLLISDEYIFQIECKKRKIDAYSKVGIQKESGVGIESLFTDIANELDKLSQKEKHIIENKVPGIEYKNQKIINIIVYLDEMFTINRFARNKIKEKMKTQTNNFYIMGCWEFESVCQQSKNKQQGLLFSIQDLIANKIKIYQIDHLDRIYQDFFSSIMKDTSSI
;
A
#
# COMPACT_ATOMS: atom_id res chain seq x y z
N MET A 1 -12.92 27.21 -23.89
CA MET A 1 -12.82 26.16 -22.85
C MET A 1 -13.22 26.82 -21.54
N SER A 2 -14.39 26.46 -21.00
CA SER A 2 -14.83 26.96 -19.70
C SER A 2 -13.96 26.36 -18.61
N GLU A 3 -13.29 27.20 -17.82
CA GLU A 3 -12.57 26.78 -16.62
C GLU A 3 -13.54 26.06 -15.68
N ILE A 4 -13.39 24.73 -15.58
CA ILE A 4 -14.08 23.96 -14.56
C ILE A 4 -13.40 24.31 -13.23
N LYS A 5 -14.01 25.23 -12.48
CA LYS A 5 -13.58 25.55 -11.12
C LYS A 5 -13.97 24.37 -10.22
N ILE A 6 -13.00 23.55 -9.84
CA ILE A 6 -13.18 22.51 -8.83
C ILE A 6 -13.38 23.23 -7.49
N GLN A 7 -14.59 23.15 -6.94
CA GLN A 7 -14.90 23.67 -5.61
C GLN A 7 -14.09 22.86 -4.59
N THR A 8 -13.22 23.51 -3.83
CA THR A 8 -12.46 22.88 -2.74
C THR A 8 -13.31 22.83 -1.47
N SER A 9 -13.06 21.91 -0.54
CA SER A 9 -13.83 21.86 0.73
C SER A 9 -13.71 23.15 1.55
N SER A 10 -12.63 23.92 1.36
CA SER A 10 -12.45 25.26 1.95
C SER A 10 -13.45 26.30 1.44
N GLU A 11 -14.12 26.05 0.31
CA GLU A 11 -15.23 26.87 -0.22
C GLU A 11 -16.61 26.33 0.25
N LEU A 12 -16.64 25.21 0.99
CA LEU A 12 -17.83 24.64 1.64
C LEU A 12 -17.76 24.96 3.13
N GLU A 13 -18.54 25.94 3.60
CA GLU A 13 -18.77 26.12 5.04
C GLU A 13 -19.57 24.92 5.57
N PHE A 14 -18.87 23.89 6.02
CA PHE A 14 -19.50 22.77 6.72
C PHE A 14 -19.77 23.19 8.16
N SER A 15 -21.00 23.64 8.41
CA SER A 15 -21.43 24.10 9.74
C SER A 15 -21.53 22.98 10.80
N LYS A 16 -21.20 21.73 10.47
CA LYS A 16 -21.37 20.56 11.35
C LYS A 16 -20.14 19.64 11.30
N ILE A 17 -19.49 19.47 12.44
CA ILE A 17 -18.46 18.46 12.66
C ILE A 17 -19.14 17.09 12.74
N TYR A 18 -18.74 16.16 11.87
CA TYR A 18 -19.23 14.78 11.87
C TYR A 18 -18.27 13.85 12.61
N LYS A 19 -18.81 12.85 13.29
CA LYS A 19 -18.05 11.75 13.90
C LYS A 19 -18.35 10.43 13.20
N ILE A 20 -17.51 9.43 13.43
CA ILE A 20 -17.71 8.09 12.87
C ILE A 20 -19.01 7.46 13.38
N GLU A 21 -19.43 7.79 14.59
CA GLU A 21 -20.73 7.35 15.13
C GLU A 21 -21.90 7.90 14.31
N ASP A 22 -21.79 9.09 13.68
CA ASP A 22 -22.82 9.59 12.76
C ASP A 22 -22.93 8.69 11.52
N PHE A 23 -21.80 8.22 10.99
CA PHE A 23 -21.76 7.26 9.89
C PHE A 23 -22.40 5.94 10.31
N ASP A 24 -22.00 5.40 11.47
CA ASP A 24 -22.50 4.14 12.02
C ASP A 24 -24.01 4.17 12.28
N ASN A 25 -24.53 5.31 12.75
CA ASN A 25 -25.95 5.50 13.01
C ASN A 25 -26.81 5.41 11.75
N VAL A 26 -26.27 5.77 10.59
CA VAL A 26 -26.94 5.60 9.30
C VAL A 26 -26.95 4.12 8.92
N ILE A 27 -25.78 3.47 8.93
CA ILE A 27 -25.63 2.11 8.39
C ILE A 27 -26.21 1.01 9.27
N LYS A 28 -26.35 1.21 10.59
CA LYS A 28 -26.81 0.16 11.52
C LYS A 28 -28.17 -0.44 11.17
N ASN A 29 -28.98 0.31 10.43
CA ASN A 29 -30.34 -0.06 10.01
C ASN A 29 -30.39 -0.76 8.64
N PHE A 30 -29.25 -0.93 7.96
CA PHE A 30 -29.23 -1.53 6.63
C PHE A 30 -29.08 -3.05 6.66
N ASP A 31 -29.68 -3.68 5.65
CA ASP A 31 -29.39 -5.08 5.37
C ASP A 31 -27.92 -5.28 4.96
N LEU A 32 -27.24 -6.18 5.66
CA LEU A 32 -25.81 -6.43 5.49
C LEU A 32 -25.48 -6.88 4.06
N VAL A 33 -26.18 -7.90 3.55
CA VAL A 33 -25.88 -8.51 2.25
C VAL A 33 -26.12 -7.51 1.12
N HIS A 34 -27.28 -6.84 1.12
CA HIS A 34 -27.61 -5.85 0.12
C HIS A 34 -26.66 -4.64 0.17
N SER A 35 -26.22 -4.22 1.36
CA SER A 35 -25.24 -3.15 1.50
C SER A 35 -23.89 -3.53 0.91
N LEU A 36 -23.38 -4.72 1.22
CA LEU A 36 -22.11 -5.21 0.67
C LEU A 36 -22.17 -5.37 -0.86
N MET A 37 -23.28 -5.89 -1.40
CA MET A 37 -23.47 -5.97 -2.86
C MET A 37 -23.57 -4.59 -3.52
N SER A 38 -24.19 -3.61 -2.85
CA SER A 38 -24.28 -2.23 -3.35
C SER A 38 -22.90 -1.57 -3.39
N LEU A 39 -22.07 -1.79 -2.36
CA LEU A 39 -20.68 -1.34 -2.31
C LEU A 39 -19.81 -2.03 -3.37
N GLN A 40 -20.00 -3.33 -3.60
CA GLN A 40 -19.34 -4.05 -4.70
C GLN A 40 -19.68 -3.41 -6.06
N ARG A 41 -20.96 -3.13 -6.32
CA ARG A 41 -21.39 -2.46 -7.58
C ARG A 41 -20.75 -1.08 -7.71
N LEU A 42 -20.74 -0.30 -6.62
CA LEU A 42 -20.09 1.00 -6.59
C LEU A 42 -18.59 0.87 -6.91
N SER A 43 -17.91 -0.11 -6.30
CA SER A 43 -16.50 -0.38 -6.58
C SER A 43 -16.24 -0.66 -8.06
N VAL A 44 -17.08 -1.47 -8.70
CA VAL A 44 -16.96 -1.81 -10.13
C VAL A 44 -17.22 -0.58 -11.01
N LEU A 45 -18.20 0.25 -10.66
CA LEU A 45 -18.49 1.49 -11.38
C LEU A 45 -17.32 2.49 -11.29
N MET A 46 -16.62 2.52 -10.16
CA MET A 46 -15.40 3.33 -10.03
C MET A 46 -14.24 2.75 -10.86
N GLY A 47 -14.21 1.43 -11.07
CA GLY A 47 -13.27 0.75 -11.95
C GLY A 47 -11.81 1.20 -11.74
N ASN A 48 -11.15 1.64 -12.82
CA ASN A 48 -9.79 2.16 -12.78
C ASN A 48 -9.65 3.62 -12.35
N GLN A 49 -10.75 4.30 -12.03
CA GLN A 49 -10.74 5.70 -11.60
C GLN A 49 -10.40 5.80 -10.11
N ILE A 50 -9.43 6.65 -9.79
CA ILE A 50 -9.01 6.94 -8.41
C ILE A 50 -10.11 7.67 -7.64
N ALA A 51 -10.78 8.59 -8.33
CA ALA A 51 -11.88 9.37 -7.81
C ALA A 51 -12.91 9.61 -8.91
N VAL A 52 -14.17 9.67 -8.53
CA VAL A 52 -15.28 10.04 -9.41
C VAL A 52 -15.95 11.27 -8.83
N ASN A 53 -16.12 12.31 -9.65
CA ASN A 53 -16.95 13.45 -9.26
C ASN A 53 -18.39 12.97 -9.16
N VAL A 54 -18.96 13.07 -7.97
CA VAL A 54 -20.35 12.73 -7.71
C VAL A 54 -21.23 13.87 -8.23
N ASN A 55 -21.41 13.90 -9.56
CA ASN A 55 -22.68 14.28 -10.18
C ASN A 55 -23.45 12.99 -10.44
N ILE A 56 -23.65 12.19 -9.39
CA ILE A 56 -24.34 10.91 -9.51
C ILE A 56 -25.82 11.20 -9.84
N GLU A 57 -26.15 11.17 -11.13
CA GLU A 57 -27.40 10.58 -11.62
C GLU A 57 -27.14 9.06 -11.67
N PHE A 58 -27.32 8.34 -10.55
CA PHE A 58 -27.47 6.89 -10.63
C PHE A 58 -28.97 6.61 -10.84
N GLU A 59 -29.31 5.93 -11.93
CA GLU A 59 -30.66 5.43 -12.16
C GLU A 59 -30.80 4.05 -11.51
N PHE A 60 -30.91 4.00 -10.19
CA PHE A 60 -31.44 2.81 -9.51
C PHE A 60 -32.94 3.03 -9.25
N TYR A 61 -33.72 2.88 -10.32
CA TYR A 61 -35.19 2.83 -10.34
C TYR A 61 -35.94 4.09 -9.85
N ALA A 62 -36.36 4.92 -10.82
CA ALA A 62 -37.44 5.94 -10.78
C ALA A 62 -37.39 7.02 -9.68
N THR A 63 -36.83 8.19 -10.05
CA THR A 63 -37.12 9.60 -9.62
C THR A 63 -37.50 9.95 -8.17
N PRO A 64 -37.01 11.09 -7.62
CA PRO A 64 -36.67 12.33 -8.33
C PRO A 64 -35.17 12.61 -8.43
N LYS A 65 -34.76 13.27 -9.54
CA LYS A 65 -33.40 13.73 -9.79
C LYS A 65 -32.96 14.72 -8.70
N ILE A 66 -32.04 14.31 -7.83
CA ILE A 66 -31.45 15.18 -6.81
C ILE A 66 -30.32 16.00 -7.47
N LYS A 67 -30.59 17.26 -7.80
CA LYS A 67 -29.54 18.26 -8.08
C LYS A 67 -28.96 18.77 -6.76
N ARG A 68 -28.03 18.03 -6.14
CA ARG A 68 -27.17 18.57 -5.06
C ARG A 68 -25.70 18.32 -5.39
N ARG A 69 -24.91 19.39 -5.21
CA ARG A 69 -23.55 19.60 -5.76
C ARG A 69 -22.48 18.76 -5.04
N ALA A 70 -21.67 18.10 -5.86
CA ALA A 70 -20.23 17.78 -5.75
C ALA A 70 -19.69 17.28 -4.40
N GLY A 71 -19.73 15.96 -4.20
CA GLY A 71 -18.73 15.25 -3.39
C GLY A 71 -17.75 14.52 -4.31
N MET A 72 -16.50 14.31 -3.88
CA MET A 72 -15.56 13.44 -4.60
C MET A 72 -15.61 12.06 -3.96
N LEU A 73 -16.01 11.04 -4.72
CA LEU A 73 -16.01 9.66 -4.26
C LEU A 73 -14.66 9.04 -4.61
N THR A 74 -13.89 8.69 -3.60
CA THR A 74 -12.57 8.07 -3.70
C THR A 74 -12.67 6.57 -3.40
N ARG A 75 -11.77 5.76 -3.96
CA ARG A 75 -11.80 4.28 -3.79
C ARG A 75 -11.75 3.82 -2.33
N ASP A 76 -11.12 4.64 -1.51
CA ASP A 76 -10.97 4.44 -0.08
C ASP A 76 -12.32 4.53 0.67
N PHE A 77 -13.29 5.32 0.19
CA PHE A 77 -14.66 5.35 0.70
C PHE A 77 -15.29 3.97 0.67
N VAL A 78 -15.16 3.23 -0.44
CA VAL A 78 -15.78 1.90 -0.58
C VAL A 78 -15.22 0.96 0.47
N SER A 79 -13.90 0.97 0.65
CA SER A 79 -13.22 0.18 1.68
C SER A 79 -13.67 0.56 3.09
N PHE A 80 -13.70 1.87 3.40
CA PHE A 80 -14.15 2.40 4.68
C PHE A 80 -15.61 2.01 4.97
N ALA A 81 -16.52 2.32 4.06
CA ALA A 81 -17.94 2.05 4.18
C ALA A 81 -18.20 0.55 4.37
N THR A 82 -17.49 -0.30 3.63
CA THR A 82 -17.55 -1.76 3.80
C THR A 82 -17.16 -2.18 5.21
N LYS A 83 -16.02 -1.69 5.72
CA LYS A 83 -15.59 -1.99 7.09
C LYS A 83 -16.67 -1.57 8.08
N ARG A 84 -17.21 -0.35 7.96
CA ARG A 84 -18.25 0.14 8.87
C ARG A 84 -19.51 -0.74 8.79
N VAL A 85 -19.94 -1.13 7.58
CA VAL A 85 -21.09 -2.03 7.34
C VAL A 85 -20.89 -3.36 8.05
N LEU A 86 -19.73 -4.00 7.90
CA LEU A 86 -19.41 -5.28 8.53
C LEU A 86 -19.37 -5.20 10.07
N LEU A 87 -18.99 -4.04 10.62
CA LEU A 87 -18.89 -3.85 12.07
C LEU A 87 -20.23 -3.49 12.73
N ASN A 88 -21.12 -2.78 12.03
CA ASN A 88 -22.25 -2.09 12.67
C ASN A 88 -23.63 -2.43 12.12
N CYS A 89 -23.75 -3.09 10.96
CA CYS A 89 -25.06 -3.52 10.47
C CYS A 89 -25.65 -4.56 11.43
N SER A 90 -26.79 -4.22 12.02
CA SER A 90 -27.44 -5.05 13.06
C SER A 90 -28.91 -5.34 12.77
N LYS A 91 -29.53 -4.62 11.83
CA LYS A 91 -30.97 -4.74 11.53
C LYS A 91 -31.23 -4.91 10.02
N GLN A 92 -31.99 -5.94 9.65
CA GLN A 92 -32.37 -6.28 8.27
C GLN A 92 -33.62 -5.53 7.79
N GLU A 93 -33.79 -4.26 8.17
CA GLU A 93 -35.09 -3.57 8.03
C GLU A 93 -35.16 -2.67 6.78
N ARG A 94 -34.02 -2.21 6.25
CA ARG A 94 -33.99 -1.18 5.19
C ARG A 94 -32.99 -1.50 4.09
N GLN A 95 -33.41 -1.34 2.83
CA GLN A 95 -32.52 -1.38 1.68
C GLN A 95 -31.77 -0.05 1.51
N TYR A 96 -30.48 -0.18 1.21
CA TYR A 96 -29.59 0.92 0.86
C TYR A 96 -30.08 1.63 -0.42
N ASN A 97 -30.14 2.98 -0.41
CA ASN A 97 -30.55 3.76 -1.58
C ASN A 97 -29.59 4.93 -1.88
N ASP A 98 -29.81 5.64 -3.00
CA ASP A 98 -28.92 6.70 -3.45
C ASP A 98 -28.86 7.91 -2.50
N LEU A 99 -29.95 8.20 -1.79
CA LEU A 99 -29.96 9.26 -0.78
C LEU A 99 -29.08 8.87 0.42
N ASP A 100 -29.10 7.60 0.82
CA ASP A 100 -28.21 7.08 1.85
C ASP A 100 -26.74 7.14 1.41
N LEU A 101 -26.45 6.75 0.16
CA LEU A 101 -25.10 6.89 -0.41
C LEU A 101 -24.61 8.33 -0.38
N ALA A 102 -25.41 9.28 -0.86
CA ALA A 102 -25.06 10.69 -0.85
C ALA A 102 -24.81 11.21 0.58
N ASN A 103 -25.64 10.82 1.55
CA ASN A 103 -25.46 11.18 2.95
C ASN A 103 -24.16 10.59 3.52
N LEU A 104 -23.84 9.33 3.23
CA LEU A 104 -22.61 8.69 3.69
C LEU A 104 -21.37 9.30 3.07
N ILE A 105 -21.39 9.64 1.78
CA ILE A 105 -20.30 10.34 1.11
C ILE A 105 -20.08 11.70 1.78
N ASN A 106 -21.16 12.44 2.05
CA ASN A 106 -21.07 13.72 2.75
C ASN A 106 -20.50 13.56 4.16
N ILE A 107 -20.97 12.60 4.96
CA ILE A 107 -20.41 12.34 6.29
C ILE A 107 -18.92 11.99 6.18
N TYR A 108 -18.56 11.06 5.29
CA TYR A 108 -17.19 10.60 5.08
C TYR A 108 -16.21 11.72 4.72
N GLY A 109 -16.61 12.61 3.80
CA GLY A 109 -15.80 13.75 3.38
C GLY A 109 -15.52 14.74 4.51
N ASN A 110 -16.39 14.80 5.51
CA ASN A 110 -16.30 15.72 6.66
C ASN A 110 -15.76 15.06 7.94
N LEU A 111 -15.38 13.78 7.91
CA LEU A 111 -14.75 13.12 9.07
C LEU A 111 -13.37 13.70 9.41
N GLU A 112 -12.78 14.47 8.50
CA GLU A 112 -11.44 15.06 8.66
C GLU A 112 -11.46 16.45 9.33
N ASP A 113 -12.60 17.13 9.39
CA ASP A 113 -12.69 18.50 9.90
C ASP A 113 -12.35 18.60 11.40
N GLY A 114 -12.54 17.51 12.15
CA GLY A 114 -12.18 17.43 13.58
C GLY A 114 -10.67 17.33 13.83
N LEU A 115 -9.84 17.07 12.82
CA LEU A 115 -8.39 16.89 12.99
C LEU A 115 -7.68 18.19 13.39
N GLN A 116 -8.25 19.34 13.03
CA GLN A 116 -7.73 20.65 13.44
C GLN A 116 -7.80 20.87 14.96
N THR A 117 -8.59 20.06 15.68
CA THR A 117 -8.74 20.15 17.14
C THR A 117 -7.77 19.28 17.93
N LEU A 118 -6.87 18.54 17.24
CA LEU A 118 -5.74 17.88 17.87
C LEU A 118 -4.71 18.97 18.25
N GLU A 119 -4.77 19.49 19.49
CA GLU A 119 -3.87 20.54 20.01
C GLU A 119 -2.40 20.07 20.15
N THR A 120 -1.44 20.99 20.28
CA THR A 120 0.00 20.75 20.08
C THR A 120 0.81 20.39 21.34
N GLU A 121 0.25 19.61 22.28
CA GLU A 121 1.04 19.08 23.41
C GLU A 121 1.93 17.90 22.97
N SER A 122 3.02 17.60 23.70
CA SER A 122 4.04 16.62 23.28
C SER A 122 3.52 15.20 23.00
N GLU A 123 2.49 14.76 23.72
CA GLU A 123 1.79 13.49 23.49
C GLU A 123 0.90 13.54 22.22
N MET A 124 0.36 14.71 21.90
CA MET A 124 -0.43 14.94 20.69
C MET A 124 0.45 15.09 19.43
N VAL A 125 1.72 15.49 19.55
CA VAL A 125 2.68 15.46 18.44
C VAL A 125 2.93 14.02 17.95
N GLU A 126 3.05 13.05 18.87
CA GLU A 126 3.21 11.62 18.50
C GLU A 126 1.94 11.05 17.84
N GLN A 127 0.77 11.45 18.34
CA GLN A 127 -0.52 11.10 17.74
C GLN A 127 -0.69 11.73 16.35
N GLY A 128 -0.25 12.98 16.15
CA GLY A 128 -0.23 13.66 14.85
C GLY A 128 0.69 12.97 13.83
N TRP A 129 1.87 12.49 14.25
CA TRP A 129 2.75 11.68 13.39
C TRP A 129 2.14 10.33 13.04
N SER A 130 1.55 9.66 14.03
CA SER A 130 0.89 8.39 13.85
C SER A 130 -0.29 8.50 12.89
N TRP A 131 -1.14 9.53 13.07
CA TRP A 131 -2.22 9.88 12.15
C TRP A 131 -1.71 10.03 10.74
N LEU A 132 -0.64 10.81 10.57
CA LEU A 132 -0.12 11.10 9.26
C LEU A 132 0.34 9.84 8.53
N LEU A 133 1.14 9.02 9.20
CA LEU A 133 1.69 7.81 8.58
C LEU A 133 0.53 6.91 8.14
N ARG A 134 -0.53 6.83 8.94
CA ARG A 134 -1.75 6.11 8.60
C ARG A 134 -2.47 6.72 7.42
N SER A 135 -2.78 8.02 7.47
CA SER A 135 -3.55 8.69 6.43
C SER A 135 -2.85 8.61 5.08
N THR A 136 -1.54 8.77 5.08
CA THR A 136 -0.76 8.71 3.86
C THR A 136 -0.65 7.28 3.35
N ASN A 137 -0.27 6.30 4.18
CA ASN A 137 -0.25 4.89 3.76
C ASN A 137 -1.63 4.40 3.26
N TYR A 138 -2.69 4.88 3.92
CA TYR A 138 -4.06 4.61 3.53
C TYR A 138 -4.34 5.17 2.13
N GLN A 139 -4.09 6.46 1.89
CA GLN A 139 -4.32 7.07 0.59
C GLN A 139 -3.50 6.44 -0.53
N TRP A 140 -2.18 6.34 -0.35
CA TRP A 140 -1.30 5.85 -1.40
C TRP A 140 -1.66 4.44 -1.84
N HIS A 141 -2.12 3.60 -0.92
CA HIS A 141 -2.65 2.29 -1.25
C HIS A 141 -3.78 2.37 -2.29
N TYR A 142 -4.73 3.31 -2.16
CA TYR A 142 -5.86 3.45 -3.09
C TYR A 142 -5.53 4.27 -4.36
N LEU A 143 -4.47 5.09 -4.34
CA LEU A 143 -3.97 5.85 -5.49
C LEU A 143 -3.15 4.99 -6.48
N ARG A 144 -2.74 3.78 -6.09
CA ARG A 144 -1.91 2.88 -6.92
C ARG A 144 -2.62 2.39 -8.19
N PHE A 145 -1.80 2.19 -9.22
CA PHE A 145 -2.17 1.39 -10.38
C PHE A 145 -2.06 -0.10 -10.06
N TYR A 146 -3.19 -0.80 -10.06
CA TYR A 146 -3.28 -2.23 -9.75
C TYR A 146 -2.41 -3.11 -10.66
N SER A 147 -2.22 -2.73 -11.93
CA SER A 147 -1.36 -3.45 -12.88
C SER A 147 0.08 -3.60 -12.39
N SER A 148 0.65 -2.58 -11.75
CA SER A 148 2.01 -2.62 -11.17
C SER A 148 2.14 -3.63 -10.04
N LEU A 149 1.10 -3.74 -9.21
CA LEU A 149 1.05 -4.65 -8.08
C LEU A 149 0.95 -6.11 -8.57
N ILE A 150 0.08 -6.37 -9.56
CA ILE A 150 -0.05 -7.67 -10.22
C ILE A 150 1.29 -8.10 -10.81
N ALA A 151 1.88 -7.26 -11.68
CA ALA A 151 3.12 -7.57 -12.40
C ALA A 151 4.27 -7.91 -11.44
N ARG A 152 4.46 -7.09 -10.40
CA ARG A 152 5.52 -7.27 -9.41
C ARG A 152 5.39 -8.60 -8.68
N TYR A 153 4.20 -8.90 -8.15
CA TYR A 153 4.03 -10.11 -7.35
C TYR A 153 4.02 -11.38 -8.20
N PHE A 154 3.56 -11.33 -9.45
CA PHE A 154 3.76 -12.43 -10.40
C PHE A 154 5.25 -12.71 -10.60
N TRP A 155 6.03 -11.67 -10.90
CA TRP A 155 7.47 -11.82 -11.09
C TRP A 155 8.15 -12.38 -9.84
N ILE A 156 7.84 -11.85 -8.66
CA ILE A 156 8.46 -12.28 -7.40
C ILE A 156 8.13 -13.75 -7.10
N PHE A 157 6.86 -14.13 -7.15
CA PHE A 157 6.46 -15.51 -6.86
C PHE A 157 6.96 -16.50 -7.92
N ASP A 158 6.98 -16.11 -9.20
CA ASP A 158 7.58 -16.89 -10.29
C ASP A 158 9.05 -17.21 -10.00
N ARG A 159 9.84 -16.19 -9.62
CA ARG A 159 11.24 -16.38 -9.26
C ARG A 159 11.42 -17.25 -8.03
N VAL A 160 10.62 -17.05 -6.98
CA VAL A 160 10.68 -17.90 -5.77
C VAL A 160 10.45 -19.37 -6.11
N VAL A 161 9.42 -19.68 -6.89
CA VAL A 161 9.09 -21.08 -7.25
C VAL A 161 10.13 -21.67 -8.21
N LYS A 162 10.65 -20.89 -9.15
CA LYS A 162 11.71 -21.34 -10.08
C LYS A 162 13.02 -21.65 -9.37
N GLU A 163 13.42 -20.80 -8.41
CA GLU A 163 14.66 -20.96 -7.65
C GLU A 163 14.53 -22.03 -6.55
N ASN A 164 13.32 -22.25 -6.03
CA ASN A 164 13.05 -23.21 -4.97
C ASN A 164 11.76 -24.01 -5.20
N LYS A 165 11.86 -25.04 -6.07
CA LYS A 165 10.71 -25.88 -6.45
C LYS A 165 10.08 -26.63 -5.28
N GLU A 166 10.87 -27.05 -4.29
CA GLU A 166 10.36 -27.72 -3.08
C GLU A 166 9.48 -26.77 -2.29
N LEU A 167 9.95 -25.54 -2.05
CA LEU A 167 9.16 -24.51 -1.40
C LEU A 167 7.88 -24.19 -2.20
N GLY A 168 7.97 -24.13 -3.53
CA GLY A 168 6.79 -24.00 -4.41
C GLY A 168 5.74 -25.07 -4.14
N GLY A 169 6.14 -26.35 -4.07
CA GLY A 169 5.21 -27.44 -3.74
C GLY A 169 4.60 -27.32 -2.33
N LYS A 170 5.35 -26.81 -1.35
CA LYS A 170 4.84 -26.53 0.00
C LYS A 170 3.84 -25.37 0.01
N ILE A 171 4.09 -24.32 -0.78
CA ILE A 171 3.16 -23.20 -0.94
C ILE A 171 1.84 -23.70 -1.56
N ASP A 172 1.92 -24.49 -2.63
CA ASP A 172 0.74 -25.06 -3.29
C ASP A 172 -0.07 -25.94 -2.32
N THR A 173 0.61 -26.74 -1.50
CA THR A 173 -0.01 -27.57 -0.45
C THR A 173 -0.70 -26.71 0.61
N ALA A 174 -0.03 -25.64 1.07
CA ALA A 174 -0.57 -24.73 2.08
C ALA A 174 -1.81 -23.98 1.57
N LEU A 175 -1.82 -23.58 0.29
CA LEU A 175 -2.96 -22.94 -0.34
C LEU A 175 -4.08 -23.93 -0.67
N GLY A 176 -3.75 -25.20 -0.90
CA GLY A 176 -4.68 -26.21 -1.42
C GLY A 176 -4.98 -26.04 -2.91
N MET A 177 -4.17 -25.24 -3.60
CA MET A 177 -4.25 -24.90 -5.03
C MET A 177 -2.88 -24.41 -5.47
N ASN A 178 -2.54 -24.59 -6.76
CA ASN A 178 -1.29 -24.05 -7.27
C ASN A 178 -1.25 -22.52 -7.16
N LEU A 179 -0.09 -21.97 -6.76
CA LEU A 179 0.08 -20.53 -6.55
C LEU A 179 -0.26 -19.70 -7.80
N PHE A 180 0.18 -20.12 -8.98
CA PHE A 180 -0.10 -19.38 -10.21
C PHE A 180 -1.55 -19.53 -10.64
N GLU A 181 -2.18 -20.67 -10.38
CA GLU A 181 -3.63 -20.83 -10.56
C GLU A 181 -4.41 -19.84 -9.71
N VAL A 182 -4.05 -19.67 -8.44
CA VAL A 182 -4.63 -18.65 -7.54
C VAL A 182 -4.48 -17.25 -8.14
N MET A 183 -3.27 -16.87 -8.56
CA MET A 183 -3.01 -15.54 -9.11
C MET A 183 -3.71 -15.31 -10.46
N LYS A 184 -3.84 -16.34 -11.30
CA LYS A 184 -4.58 -16.31 -12.58
C LYS A 184 -6.08 -16.12 -12.35
N ILE A 185 -6.69 -16.87 -11.44
CA ILE A 185 -8.10 -16.69 -11.07
C ILE A 185 -8.34 -15.26 -10.57
N GLY A 186 -7.49 -14.77 -9.66
CA GLY A 186 -7.56 -13.41 -9.16
C GLY A 186 -7.47 -12.35 -10.26
N THR A 187 -6.57 -12.54 -11.22
CA THR A 187 -6.41 -11.66 -12.39
C THR A 187 -7.66 -11.67 -13.26
N CYS A 188 -8.26 -12.85 -13.50
CA CYS A 188 -9.51 -12.97 -14.27
C CYS A 188 -10.67 -12.25 -13.58
N ILE A 189 -10.82 -12.42 -12.27
CA ILE A 189 -11.86 -11.72 -11.50
C ILE A 189 -11.62 -10.20 -11.55
N TYR A 190 -10.39 -9.75 -11.38
CA TYR A 190 -10.05 -8.32 -11.49
C TYR A 190 -10.34 -7.76 -12.89
N ALA A 191 -10.00 -8.48 -13.96
CA ALA A 191 -10.28 -8.08 -15.34
C ALA A 191 -11.78 -7.88 -15.58
N ASN A 192 -12.62 -8.78 -15.04
CA ASN A 192 -14.08 -8.65 -15.06
C ASN A 192 -14.61 -7.42 -14.28
N PHE A 193 -13.81 -6.84 -13.38
CA PHE A 193 -14.18 -5.61 -12.66
C PHE A 193 -13.60 -4.33 -13.29
N CYS A 194 -12.77 -4.45 -14.33
CA CYS A 194 -12.09 -3.32 -14.98
C CYS A 194 -12.56 -3.15 -16.42
N PRO A 195 -13.65 -2.41 -16.67
CA PRO A 195 -13.99 -2.00 -18.02
C PRO A 195 -12.87 -1.11 -18.59
N ARG A 196 -12.51 -1.30 -19.87
CA ARG A 196 -11.66 -0.35 -20.61
C ARG A 196 -12.39 0.99 -20.79
N GLU A 197 -11.65 2.03 -21.17
CA GLU A 197 -12.20 3.36 -21.48
C GLU A 197 -13.26 3.33 -22.62
N ASP A 198 -13.22 2.30 -23.47
CA ASP A 198 -14.20 2.04 -24.55
C ASP A 198 -15.42 1.23 -24.09
N GLY A 199 -15.52 0.88 -22.80
CA GLY A 199 -16.60 0.08 -22.24
C GLY A 199 -16.51 -1.43 -22.54
N VAL A 200 -15.47 -1.88 -23.24
CA VAL A 200 -15.20 -3.31 -23.49
C VAL A 200 -14.41 -3.87 -22.31
N PHE A 201 -14.74 -5.08 -21.84
CA PHE A 201 -13.97 -5.73 -20.79
C PHE A 201 -12.52 -5.98 -21.26
N ALA A 202 -11.55 -5.79 -20.35
CA ALA A 202 -10.12 -5.89 -20.65
C ALA A 202 -9.61 -7.35 -20.80
N ASP A 203 -10.49 -8.25 -21.24
CA ASP A 203 -10.38 -9.70 -21.04
C ASP A 203 -9.28 -10.35 -21.86
N SER A 204 -8.86 -9.81 -23.00
CA SER A 204 -7.75 -10.39 -23.76
C SER A 204 -6.39 -9.84 -23.34
N PHE A 205 -6.21 -8.52 -23.28
CA PHE A 205 -4.89 -7.92 -23.06
C PHE A 205 -4.32 -8.16 -21.66
N LEU A 206 -5.10 -7.96 -20.59
CA LEU A 206 -4.58 -8.16 -19.22
C LEU A 206 -4.35 -9.65 -18.92
N ILE A 207 -5.20 -10.51 -19.45
CA ILE A 207 -5.09 -11.96 -19.26
C ILE A 207 -3.88 -12.50 -20.05
N GLU A 208 -3.75 -12.16 -21.33
CA GLU A 208 -2.62 -12.61 -22.16
C GLU A 208 -1.29 -12.01 -21.67
N SER A 209 -1.27 -10.75 -21.23
CA SER A 209 -0.04 -10.05 -20.81
C SER A 209 0.49 -10.49 -19.44
N TYR A 210 -0.37 -10.97 -18.53
CA TYR A 210 0.05 -11.35 -17.17
C TYR A 210 0.04 -12.85 -16.91
N THR A 211 -0.79 -13.61 -17.62
CA THR A 211 -0.90 -15.06 -17.38
C THR A 211 -0.14 -15.89 -18.41
N GLU A 212 0.32 -15.28 -19.51
CA GLU A 212 0.88 -15.97 -20.69
C GLU A 212 -0.01 -17.13 -21.16
N THR A 213 -1.32 -17.04 -20.92
CA THR A 213 -2.29 -18.13 -21.10
C THR A 213 -3.44 -17.66 -21.99
N THR A 214 -3.91 -18.54 -22.87
CA THR A 214 -5.08 -18.28 -23.72
C THR A 214 -6.39 -18.42 -22.94
N TYR A 215 -7.46 -17.80 -23.42
CA TYR A 215 -8.80 -17.96 -22.82
C TYR A 215 -9.24 -19.44 -22.73
N GLU A 216 -8.93 -20.26 -23.74
CA GLU A 216 -9.27 -21.69 -23.75
C GLU A 216 -8.55 -22.49 -22.67
N GLU A 217 -7.28 -22.15 -22.39
CA GLU A 217 -6.51 -22.77 -21.30
C GLU A 217 -6.97 -22.32 -19.91
N LEU A 218 -7.66 -21.18 -19.81
CA LEU A 218 -8.24 -20.69 -18.54
C LEU A 218 -9.60 -21.31 -18.22
N LYS A 219 -10.39 -21.73 -19.22
CA LYS A 219 -11.73 -22.30 -18.97
C LYS A 219 -11.73 -23.45 -17.94
N PRO A 220 -10.82 -24.44 -18.01
CA PRO A 220 -10.76 -25.50 -17.00
C PRO A 220 -10.42 -24.97 -15.61
N LEU A 221 -9.57 -23.95 -15.53
CA LEU A 221 -9.18 -23.31 -14.29
C LEU A 221 -10.36 -22.56 -13.64
N LEU A 222 -11.26 -21.96 -14.43
CA LEU A 222 -12.43 -21.21 -13.96
C LEU A 222 -13.66 -22.09 -13.63
N SER A 223 -13.46 -23.39 -13.37
CA SER A 223 -14.52 -24.29 -12.93
C SER A 223 -15.09 -23.88 -11.56
N THR A 224 -16.36 -24.21 -11.30
CA THR A 224 -17.04 -23.89 -10.01
C THR A 224 -16.23 -24.34 -8.79
N GLN A 225 -15.65 -25.54 -8.84
CA GLN A 225 -14.84 -26.09 -7.75
C GLN A 225 -13.58 -25.27 -7.49
N ASN A 226 -12.87 -24.88 -8.55
CA ASN A 226 -11.65 -24.09 -8.42
C ASN A 226 -11.96 -22.67 -7.92
N ILE A 227 -13.02 -22.04 -8.43
CA ILE A 227 -13.46 -20.74 -7.93
C ILE A 227 -13.83 -20.80 -6.44
N GLN A 228 -14.53 -21.86 -6.01
CA GLN A 228 -14.83 -22.05 -4.58
C GLN A 228 -13.57 -22.25 -3.73
N ASN A 229 -12.61 -23.06 -4.20
CA ASN A 229 -11.33 -23.26 -3.52
C ASN A 229 -10.57 -21.94 -3.40
N PHE A 230 -10.49 -21.17 -4.49
CA PHE A 230 -9.90 -19.84 -4.52
C PHE A 230 -10.56 -18.88 -3.52
N LEU A 231 -11.90 -18.75 -3.57
CA LEU A 231 -12.63 -17.85 -2.68
C LEU A 231 -12.40 -18.22 -1.20
N ASN A 232 -12.34 -19.52 -0.89
CA ASN A 232 -12.08 -20.00 0.48
C ASN A 232 -10.69 -19.61 1.01
N ILE A 233 -9.68 -19.41 0.16
CA ILE A 233 -8.35 -18.96 0.58
C ILE A 233 -8.41 -17.54 1.17
N PHE A 234 -9.21 -16.67 0.56
CA PHE A 234 -9.26 -15.24 0.86
C PHE A 234 -10.51 -14.81 1.63
N SER A 235 -11.44 -15.74 1.88
CA SER A 235 -12.70 -15.43 2.54
C SER A 235 -12.61 -15.43 4.05
N ILE A 236 -13.40 -14.55 4.66
CA ILE A 236 -13.63 -14.48 6.09
C ILE A 236 -15.13 -14.33 6.38
N SER A 237 -15.64 -14.93 7.45
CA SER A 237 -17.01 -14.67 7.89
C SER A 237 -17.13 -13.29 8.55
N THR A 238 -18.34 -12.74 8.63
CA THR A 238 -18.59 -11.46 9.32
C THR A 238 -18.08 -11.45 10.77
N THR A 239 -18.32 -12.54 11.52
CA THR A 239 -17.86 -12.67 12.92
C THR A 239 -16.34 -12.71 13.03
N GLN A 240 -15.68 -13.43 12.12
CA GLN A 240 -14.22 -13.48 12.06
C GLN A 240 -13.64 -12.11 11.67
N PHE A 241 -14.28 -11.40 10.74
CA PHE A 241 -13.89 -10.04 10.33
C PHE A 241 -13.92 -9.05 11.50
N ILE A 242 -15.00 -9.08 12.30
CA ILE A 242 -15.13 -8.25 13.51
C ILE A 242 -13.99 -8.56 14.49
N THR A 243 -13.69 -9.85 14.68
CA THR A 243 -12.62 -10.30 15.59
C THR A 243 -11.24 -9.84 15.10
N GLU A 244 -10.97 -9.93 13.80
CA GLU A 244 -9.72 -9.45 13.21
C GLU A 244 -9.60 -7.92 13.32
N SER A 245 -10.69 -7.20 13.03
CA SER A 245 -10.71 -5.73 13.08
C SER A 245 -10.42 -5.18 14.47
N LYS A 246 -10.91 -5.84 15.54
CA LYS A 246 -10.63 -5.47 16.93
C LYS A 246 -9.14 -5.47 17.28
N LYS A 247 -8.30 -6.23 16.57
CA LYS A 247 -6.85 -6.24 16.81
C LYS A 247 -6.16 -4.93 16.44
N PHE A 248 -6.83 -4.09 15.64
CA PHE A 248 -6.32 -2.84 15.08
C PHE A 248 -7.21 -1.63 15.40
N GLU A 249 -8.15 -1.78 16.34
CA GLU A 249 -9.03 -0.71 16.79
C GLU A 249 -8.24 0.41 17.45
N LEU A 250 -8.68 1.65 17.24
CA LEU A 250 -8.11 2.84 17.84
C LEU A 250 -9.03 3.41 18.88
N SER A 251 -8.41 3.87 19.97
CA SER A 251 -9.08 4.61 21.03
C SER A 251 -9.56 5.98 20.57
N ASP A 252 -8.78 6.67 19.74
CA ASP A 252 -9.11 8.02 19.25
C ASP A 252 -10.12 7.97 18.10
N VAL A 253 -11.28 8.57 18.33
CA VAL A 253 -12.39 8.67 17.38
C VAL A 253 -12.04 9.42 16.09
N PHE A 254 -11.14 10.40 16.13
CA PHE A 254 -10.74 11.17 14.95
C PHE A 254 -9.81 10.37 14.04
N LEU A 255 -9.09 9.39 14.60
CA LEU A 255 -8.16 8.54 13.86
C LEU A 255 -8.82 7.28 13.31
N LYS A 256 -10.02 6.92 13.78
CA LYS A 256 -10.74 5.70 13.40
C LYS A 256 -11.00 5.58 11.87
N LYS A 257 -11.01 6.70 11.13
CA LYS A 257 -11.09 6.71 9.65
C LYS A 257 -9.94 5.94 8.98
N TYR A 258 -8.76 6.01 9.60
CA TYR A 258 -7.50 5.49 9.05
C TYR A 258 -7.03 4.21 9.74
N GLU A 259 -7.92 3.54 10.45
CA GLU A 259 -7.65 2.21 10.99
C GLU A 259 -7.25 1.24 9.88
N PHE A 260 -6.42 0.26 10.23
CA PHE A 260 -6.17 -0.86 9.35
C PHE A 260 -7.51 -1.51 8.94
N ASN A 261 -7.66 -1.76 7.64
CA ASN A 261 -8.80 -2.47 7.12
C ASN A 261 -8.44 -3.94 6.91
N SER A 262 -9.10 -4.83 7.67
CA SER A 262 -8.90 -6.28 7.55
C SER A 262 -9.24 -6.83 6.16
N LEU A 263 -9.98 -6.08 5.32
CA LEU A 263 -10.21 -6.43 3.92
C LEU A 263 -8.91 -6.52 3.10
N LYS A 264 -7.85 -5.81 3.49
CA LYS A 264 -6.52 -5.94 2.87
C LYS A 264 -5.92 -7.34 3.00
N ARG A 265 -6.38 -8.13 3.98
CA ARG A 265 -5.97 -9.51 4.18
C ARG A 265 -7.04 -10.51 3.74
N PHE A 266 -8.29 -10.18 4.00
CA PHE A 266 -9.45 -11.02 3.70
C PHE A 266 -10.47 -10.22 2.86
N PRO A 267 -10.20 -10.05 1.56
CA PRO A 267 -11.02 -9.21 0.71
C PRO A 267 -12.37 -9.82 0.31
N VAL A 268 -12.58 -11.11 0.62
CA VAL A 268 -13.83 -11.82 0.32
C VAL A 268 -14.62 -12.01 1.61
N ILE A 269 -15.88 -11.61 1.62
CA ILE A 269 -16.78 -11.83 2.75
C ILE A 269 -17.64 -13.05 2.47
N LYS A 270 -17.54 -14.06 3.33
CA LYS A 270 -18.43 -15.22 3.33
C LYS A 270 -19.66 -14.91 4.17
N THR A 271 -20.83 -14.91 3.55
CA THR A 271 -22.11 -14.66 4.22
C THR A 271 -22.80 -15.97 4.57
N ASP A 272 -23.82 -15.87 5.44
CA ASP A 272 -24.71 -16.98 5.76
C ASP A 272 -25.89 -17.11 4.78
N SER A 273 -25.87 -16.39 3.65
CA SER A 273 -26.95 -16.47 2.65
C SER A 273 -27.01 -17.84 2.00
N THR A 274 -28.23 -18.36 1.82
CA THR A 274 -28.50 -19.62 1.11
C THR A 274 -28.49 -19.43 -0.41
N LYS A 275 -28.49 -18.20 -0.91
CA LYS A 275 -28.41 -17.91 -2.34
C LYS A 275 -26.95 -17.91 -2.79
N GLN A 276 -26.67 -18.69 -3.84
CA GLN A 276 -25.31 -18.90 -4.34
C GLN A 276 -24.58 -17.59 -4.72
N ASN A 277 -25.29 -16.60 -5.25
CA ASN A 277 -24.74 -15.30 -5.67
C ASN A 277 -24.52 -14.31 -4.51
N GLU A 278 -24.93 -14.66 -3.29
CA GLU A 278 -24.76 -13.83 -2.09
C GLU A 278 -23.80 -14.48 -1.08
N GLN A 279 -23.41 -15.74 -1.30
CA GLN A 279 -22.57 -16.51 -0.37
C GLN A 279 -21.15 -15.94 -0.22
N TYR A 280 -20.59 -15.41 -1.31
CA TYR A 280 -19.27 -14.77 -1.33
C TYR A 280 -19.39 -13.40 -1.98
N ILE A 281 -18.96 -12.36 -1.28
CA ILE A 281 -19.05 -10.96 -1.74
C ILE A 281 -17.65 -10.36 -1.75
N ILE A 282 -17.31 -9.63 -2.81
CA ILE A 282 -16.07 -8.88 -2.97
C ILE A 282 -16.43 -7.39 -2.91
N PRO A 283 -16.55 -6.80 -1.71
CA PRO A 283 -17.12 -5.47 -1.56
C PRO A 283 -16.19 -4.33 -2.03
N SER A 284 -14.88 -4.57 -2.04
CA SER A 284 -13.87 -3.57 -2.41
C SER A 284 -12.85 -4.17 -3.38
N GLN A 285 -12.88 -3.72 -4.63
CA GLN A 285 -11.92 -4.12 -5.66
C GLN A 285 -10.46 -3.72 -5.31
N PRO A 286 -10.17 -2.52 -4.77
CA PRO A 286 -8.83 -2.18 -4.30
C PRO A 286 -8.25 -3.19 -3.30
N ASP A 287 -9.03 -3.52 -2.28
CA ASP A 287 -8.61 -4.46 -1.23
C ASP A 287 -8.48 -5.87 -1.78
N PHE A 288 -9.34 -6.25 -2.74
CA PHE A 288 -9.27 -7.53 -3.46
C PHE A 288 -7.94 -7.71 -4.21
N VAL A 289 -7.58 -6.74 -5.04
CA VAL A 289 -6.30 -6.78 -5.77
C VAL A 289 -5.15 -6.84 -4.76
N TYR A 290 -5.14 -5.98 -3.76
CA TYR A 290 -4.06 -6.02 -2.77
C TYR A 290 -3.99 -7.39 -2.08
N GLY A 291 -5.11 -7.92 -1.59
CA GLY A 291 -5.18 -9.17 -0.84
C GLY A 291 -4.67 -10.38 -1.62
N ILE A 292 -4.95 -10.47 -2.92
CA ILE A 292 -4.59 -11.63 -3.76
C ILE A 292 -3.13 -11.61 -4.23
N PHE A 293 -2.52 -10.44 -4.32
CA PHE A 293 -1.17 -10.32 -4.87
C PHE A 293 -0.17 -9.95 -3.77
N GLU A 294 -0.29 -8.76 -3.20
CA GLU A 294 0.62 -8.30 -2.15
C GLU A 294 0.34 -8.95 -0.79
N GLY A 295 -0.95 -9.11 -0.47
CA GLY A 295 -1.47 -9.70 0.75
C GLY A 295 -1.29 -11.22 0.81
N LEU A 296 -1.24 -11.89 -0.33
CA LEU A 296 -1.10 -13.35 -0.45
C LEU A 296 0.16 -13.86 0.24
N TYR A 297 1.24 -13.09 0.19
CA TYR A 297 2.46 -13.38 0.95
C TYR A 297 2.18 -13.65 2.44
N TYR A 298 1.30 -12.87 3.08
CA TYR A 298 0.98 -13.06 4.50
C TYR A 298 0.13 -14.28 4.75
N ILE A 299 -0.79 -14.58 3.85
CA ILE A 299 -1.62 -15.78 3.92
C ILE A 299 -0.74 -17.02 3.82
N ILE A 300 0.21 -17.04 2.87
CA ILE A 300 1.15 -18.15 2.72
C ILE A 300 2.02 -18.27 3.98
N LEU A 301 2.57 -17.16 4.47
CA LEU A 301 3.43 -17.17 5.66
C LEU A 301 2.71 -17.69 6.91
N GLU A 302 1.43 -17.37 7.10
CA GLU A 302 0.63 -17.85 8.22
C GLU A 302 0.30 -19.35 8.09
N LYS A 303 0.06 -19.82 6.87
CA LYS A 303 -0.28 -21.23 6.61
C LYS A 303 0.92 -22.16 6.63
N LEU A 304 2.12 -21.64 6.37
CA LEU A 304 3.35 -22.40 6.48
C LEU A 304 3.77 -22.55 7.94
N GLU A 305 4.36 -23.70 8.28
CA GLU A 305 4.96 -23.92 9.58
C GLU A 305 6.12 -22.94 9.82
N LYS A 306 6.53 -22.75 11.08
CA LYS A 306 7.62 -21.81 11.45
C LYS A 306 8.91 -22.04 10.64
N VAL A 307 9.24 -23.31 10.36
CA VAL A 307 10.44 -23.69 9.60
C VAL A 307 10.29 -23.25 8.14
N ASP A 308 9.22 -23.64 7.47
CA ASP A 308 8.98 -23.31 6.06
C ASP A 308 8.68 -21.83 5.84
N GLY A 309 8.00 -21.17 6.78
CA GLY A 309 7.79 -19.73 6.78
C GLY A 309 9.11 -18.95 6.86
N SER A 310 10.10 -19.47 7.60
CA SER A 310 11.45 -18.90 7.62
C SER A 310 12.18 -19.10 6.29
N ALA A 311 12.00 -20.24 5.63
CA ALA A 311 12.54 -20.50 4.29
C ALA A 311 11.92 -19.56 3.24
N LEU A 312 10.59 -19.37 3.27
CA LEU A 312 9.90 -18.39 2.43
C LEU A 312 10.43 -16.98 2.64
N LEU A 313 10.58 -16.55 3.90
CA LEU A 313 11.17 -15.25 4.24
C LEU A 313 12.58 -15.07 3.68
N GLN A 314 13.40 -16.12 3.69
CA GLN A 314 14.75 -16.08 3.16
C GLN A 314 14.75 -15.94 1.63
N GLU A 315 14.00 -16.80 0.94
CA GLU A 315 13.91 -16.83 -0.52
C GLU A 315 13.29 -15.54 -1.08
N MET A 316 12.20 -15.06 -0.47
CA MET A 316 11.57 -13.79 -0.83
C MET A 316 12.54 -12.61 -0.72
N GLY A 317 13.47 -12.67 0.23
CA GLY A 317 14.50 -11.64 0.34
C GLY A 317 15.47 -11.62 -0.81
N LYS A 318 16.02 -12.79 -1.11
CA LYS A 318 16.95 -12.96 -2.23
C LYS A 318 16.30 -12.54 -3.54
N VAL A 319 15.06 -12.98 -3.78
CA VAL A 319 14.30 -12.59 -4.98
C VAL A 319 13.99 -11.08 -4.99
N PHE A 320 13.69 -10.48 -3.84
CA PHE A 320 13.49 -9.04 -3.75
C PHE A 320 14.77 -8.24 -4.03
N GLU A 321 15.92 -8.69 -3.52
CA GLU A 321 17.24 -8.12 -3.85
C GLU A 321 17.49 -8.18 -5.36
N LEU A 322 17.22 -9.32 -6.01
CA LEU A 322 17.31 -9.47 -7.47
C LEU A 322 16.34 -8.55 -8.23
N TYR A 323 15.12 -8.39 -7.73
CA TYR A 323 14.15 -7.47 -8.32
C TYR A 323 14.66 -6.03 -8.34
N VAL A 324 15.22 -5.57 -7.21
CA VAL A 324 15.84 -4.24 -7.10
C VAL A 324 17.03 -4.11 -8.04
N GLU A 325 17.85 -5.14 -8.19
CA GLU A 325 18.96 -5.19 -9.13
C GLU A 325 18.50 -5.00 -10.58
N GLU A 326 17.48 -5.76 -11.01
CA GLU A 326 16.95 -5.67 -12.38
C GLU A 326 16.36 -4.29 -12.66
N MET A 327 15.68 -3.67 -11.69
CA MET A 327 15.22 -2.29 -11.82
C MET A 327 16.39 -1.31 -12.00
N ILE A 328 17.45 -1.42 -11.19
CA ILE A 328 18.62 -0.54 -11.33
C ILE A 328 19.22 -0.71 -12.72
N LYS A 329 19.38 -1.95 -13.18
CA LYS A 329 19.92 -2.28 -14.51
C LYS A 329 19.06 -1.70 -15.64
N GLN A 330 17.75 -1.92 -15.60
CA GLN A 330 16.81 -1.52 -16.66
C GLN A 330 16.64 0.00 -16.80
N TYR A 331 16.77 0.72 -15.69
CA TYR A 331 16.41 2.14 -15.63
C TYR A 331 17.59 3.10 -15.46
N ASN A 332 18.70 2.68 -14.86
CA ASN A 332 19.76 3.62 -14.43
C ASN A 332 21.13 3.36 -15.06
N LEU A 333 21.46 2.15 -15.51
CA LEU A 333 22.81 1.87 -16.05
C LEU A 333 23.06 2.58 -17.38
N ASP A 334 22.09 2.57 -18.30
CA ASP A 334 22.22 3.24 -19.61
C ASP A 334 22.32 4.76 -19.48
N LEU A 335 21.70 5.35 -18.45
CA LEU A 335 21.77 6.79 -18.18
C LEU A 335 23.10 7.22 -17.60
N LEU A 336 23.72 6.33 -16.81
CA LEU A 336 24.93 6.67 -16.09
C LEU A 336 26.18 6.41 -16.95
N ASN A 337 26.12 5.59 -18.01
CA ASN A 337 27.18 5.25 -19.01
C ASN A 337 28.59 4.91 -18.46
N ARG A 338 28.78 5.00 -17.15
CA ARG A 338 30.01 4.93 -16.35
C ARG A 338 29.71 4.37 -14.96
N ALA A 339 28.45 4.00 -14.69
CA ALA A 339 28.11 3.38 -13.43
C ALA A 339 28.34 1.87 -13.47
N VAL A 340 28.94 1.37 -12.39
CA VAL A 340 29.11 -0.05 -12.13
C VAL A 340 28.14 -0.44 -11.03
N LEU A 341 27.35 -1.49 -11.28
CA LEU A 341 26.55 -2.14 -10.26
C LEU A 341 27.35 -3.31 -9.69
N ALA A 342 27.92 -3.13 -8.49
CA ALA A 342 28.59 -4.18 -7.76
C ALA A 342 27.62 -4.89 -6.81
N GLN A 343 27.66 -6.22 -6.84
CA GLN A 343 26.88 -7.08 -5.97
C GLN A 343 27.47 -7.13 -4.56
N GLU A 344 26.67 -7.60 -3.62
CA GLU A 344 27.11 -7.80 -2.25
C GLU A 344 28.39 -8.66 -2.18
N THR A 345 29.36 -8.18 -1.41
CA THR A 345 30.65 -8.86 -1.22
C THR A 345 30.96 -8.99 0.26
N THR A 346 31.43 -10.17 0.66
CA THR A 346 31.92 -10.45 2.02
C THR A 346 33.41 -10.09 2.12
N TYR A 347 33.80 -9.40 3.19
CA TYR A 347 35.19 -8.96 3.43
C TYR A 347 35.54 -8.97 4.92
N LYS A 348 36.83 -8.86 5.25
CA LYS A 348 37.31 -8.89 6.64
C LYS A 348 38.04 -7.61 7.02
N ILE A 349 37.73 -7.09 8.21
CA ILE A 349 38.48 -6.00 8.85
C ILE A 349 38.92 -6.50 10.22
N GLY A 350 40.23 -6.71 10.37
CA GLY A 350 40.78 -7.42 11.52
C GLY A 350 40.21 -8.83 11.62
N LYS A 351 39.61 -9.17 12.76
CA LYS A 351 38.97 -10.49 12.99
C LYS A 351 37.48 -10.54 12.65
N LYS A 352 36.88 -9.41 12.27
CA LYS A 352 35.43 -9.33 12.03
C LYS A 352 35.14 -9.47 10.53
N GLU A 353 34.21 -10.35 10.21
CA GLU A 353 33.63 -10.48 8.88
C GLU A 353 32.51 -9.45 8.68
N TRP A 354 32.47 -8.86 7.51
CA TRP A 354 31.52 -7.83 7.09
C TRP A 354 30.95 -8.19 5.72
N ARG A 355 29.77 -7.68 5.44
CA ARG A 355 29.14 -7.70 4.12
C ARG A 355 28.94 -6.26 3.67
N SER A 356 29.11 -5.99 2.37
CA SER A 356 28.78 -4.68 1.79
C SER A 356 27.27 -4.45 1.83
N ALA A 357 26.78 -3.35 1.26
CA ALA A 357 25.35 -3.24 0.96
C ALA A 357 24.97 -4.31 -0.09
N ASP A 358 23.68 -4.68 -0.12
CA ASP A 358 23.16 -5.68 -1.06
C ASP A 358 23.50 -5.29 -2.51
N HIS A 359 23.35 -4.00 -2.83
CA HIS A 359 23.80 -3.42 -4.09
C HIS A 359 24.64 -2.16 -3.87
N LEU A 360 25.72 -2.03 -4.63
CA LEU A 360 26.53 -0.82 -4.73
C LEU A 360 26.46 -0.28 -6.16
N LEU A 361 25.77 0.85 -6.36
CA LEU A 361 25.76 1.55 -7.65
C LEU A 361 26.80 2.67 -7.62
N ILE A 362 27.88 2.51 -8.36
CA ILE A 362 29.08 3.34 -8.29
C ILE A 362 29.20 4.12 -9.59
N SER A 363 29.20 5.43 -9.53
CA SER A 363 29.43 6.33 -10.66
C SER A 363 30.66 7.21 -10.38
N ASP A 364 30.97 8.12 -11.31
CA ASP A 364 32.03 9.12 -11.11
C ASP A 364 31.73 10.08 -9.94
N GLU A 365 30.45 10.35 -9.68
CA GLU A 365 30.03 11.36 -8.69
C GLU A 365 29.48 10.76 -7.39
N TYR A 366 28.82 9.60 -7.49
CA TYR A 366 28.07 9.00 -6.39
C TYR A 366 28.38 7.52 -6.20
N ILE A 367 28.37 7.06 -4.95
CA ILE A 367 28.25 5.65 -4.59
C ILE A 367 26.93 5.49 -3.83
N PHE A 368 25.96 4.81 -4.42
CA PHE A 368 24.71 4.46 -3.73
C PHE A 368 24.89 3.10 -3.03
N GLN A 369 24.78 3.10 -1.70
CA GLN A 369 24.69 1.90 -0.88
C GLN A 369 23.22 1.54 -0.73
N ILE A 370 22.75 0.49 -1.42
CA ILE A 370 21.35 0.11 -1.46
C ILE A 370 21.17 -1.18 -0.67
N GLU A 371 20.39 -1.10 0.41
CA GLU A 371 20.10 -2.21 1.31
C GLU A 371 18.61 -2.57 1.21
N CYS A 372 18.31 -3.82 0.86
CA CYS A 372 16.98 -4.34 0.65
C CYS A 372 16.45 -5.00 1.92
N LYS A 373 15.29 -4.56 2.39
CA LYS A 373 14.63 -5.12 3.57
C LYS A 373 13.40 -5.93 3.16
N LYS A 374 13.62 -7.24 3.17
CA LYS A 374 12.63 -8.29 2.89
C LYS A 374 11.55 -8.43 3.95
N ARG A 375 11.88 -8.08 5.20
CA ARG A 375 10.94 -8.21 6.31
C ARG A 375 9.85 -7.17 6.10
N LYS A 376 8.66 -7.66 5.75
CA LYS A 376 7.47 -6.85 5.75
C LYS A 376 7.25 -6.24 7.14
N ILE A 377 6.97 -4.95 7.17
CA ILE A 377 6.69 -4.14 8.35
C ILE A 377 5.48 -4.76 9.03
N ASP A 378 5.52 -4.87 10.36
CA ASP A 378 4.38 -5.39 11.09
C ASP A 378 3.16 -4.48 10.92
N ALA A 379 1.97 -5.05 11.01
CA ALA A 379 0.73 -4.32 10.74
C ALA A 379 0.54 -3.11 11.67
N TYR A 380 1.03 -3.15 12.91
CA TYR A 380 0.94 -2.02 13.85
C TYR A 380 1.80 -0.86 13.38
N SER A 381 3.05 -1.11 13.04
CA SER A 381 3.96 -0.11 12.48
C SER A 381 3.45 0.46 11.15
N LYS A 382 2.86 -0.38 10.27
CA LYS A 382 2.25 0.07 9.00
C LYS A 382 1.14 1.08 9.20
N VAL A 383 0.36 0.92 10.25
CA VAL A 383 -0.70 1.86 10.61
C VAL A 383 -0.30 2.74 11.79
N GLY A 384 0.99 3.01 12.00
CA GLY A 384 1.44 3.99 13.01
C GLY A 384 0.90 3.73 14.42
N ILE A 385 0.69 2.48 14.84
CA ILE A 385 0.28 2.11 16.20
C ILE A 385 1.51 1.70 16.99
N GLN A 386 1.65 2.23 18.21
CA GLN A 386 2.59 1.71 19.21
C GLN A 386 1.82 0.87 20.23
N LYS A 387 2.26 -0.38 20.45
CA LYS A 387 1.74 -1.25 21.51
C LYS A 387 2.55 -1.09 22.79
N GLU A 388 1.91 -1.31 23.93
CA GLU A 388 2.54 -1.40 25.25
C GLU A 388 3.68 -2.42 25.31
N SER A 389 3.60 -3.48 24.48
CA SER A 389 4.65 -4.50 24.35
C SER A 389 5.92 -4.00 23.63
N GLY A 390 6.02 -2.71 23.30
CA GLY A 390 7.14 -2.12 22.57
C GLY A 390 7.13 -2.35 21.06
N VAL A 391 6.14 -3.08 20.51
CA VAL A 391 5.98 -3.31 19.07
C VAL A 391 5.19 -2.18 18.43
N GLY A 392 5.68 -1.62 17.32
CA GLY A 392 5.00 -0.53 16.63
C GLY A 392 5.95 0.49 16.01
N ILE A 393 5.43 1.68 15.72
CA ILE A 393 6.14 2.69 14.92
C ILE A 393 7.50 3.11 15.49
N GLU A 394 7.63 3.19 16.81
CA GLU A 394 8.90 3.56 17.45
C GLU A 394 9.96 2.46 17.33
N SER A 395 9.53 1.20 17.38
CA SER A 395 10.41 0.06 17.10
C SER A 395 10.87 0.06 15.64
N LEU A 396 9.97 0.38 14.70
CA LEU A 396 10.33 0.52 13.28
C LEU A 396 11.37 1.62 13.06
N PHE A 397 11.19 2.80 13.65
CA PHE A 397 12.17 3.89 13.53
C PHE A 397 13.53 3.52 14.12
N THR A 398 13.53 2.82 15.25
CA THR A 398 14.76 2.34 15.90
C THR A 398 15.46 1.30 15.02
N ASP A 399 14.73 0.38 14.43
CA ASP A 399 15.26 -0.62 13.50
C ASP A 399 15.86 0.04 12.26
N ILE A 400 15.17 1.01 11.65
CA ILE A 400 15.70 1.75 10.51
C ILE A 400 16.99 2.50 10.88
N ALA A 401 17.01 3.19 12.03
CA ALA A 401 18.19 3.93 12.50
C ALA A 401 19.39 2.99 12.72
N ASN A 402 19.16 1.81 13.31
CA ASN A 402 20.19 0.79 13.48
C ASN A 402 20.77 0.29 12.14
N GLU A 403 19.93 0.15 11.11
CA GLU A 403 20.38 -0.23 9.78
C GLU A 403 21.19 0.89 9.10
N LEU A 404 20.78 2.15 9.26
CA LEU A 404 21.54 3.31 8.77
C LEU A 404 22.90 3.48 9.46
N ASP A 405 22.98 3.16 10.75
CA ASP A 405 24.25 3.13 11.47
C ASP A 405 25.20 2.04 10.93
N LYS A 406 24.66 0.89 10.52
CA LYS A 406 25.46 -0.15 9.83
C LYS A 406 25.97 0.35 8.48
N LEU A 407 25.11 1.01 7.68
CA LEU A 407 25.52 1.60 6.40
C LEU A 407 26.60 2.68 6.58
N SER A 408 26.50 3.49 7.64
CA SER A 408 27.50 4.51 7.98
C SER A 408 28.86 3.88 8.37
N GLN A 409 28.87 2.67 8.94
CA GLN A 409 30.10 1.92 9.17
C GLN A 409 30.67 1.37 7.86
N LYS A 410 29.82 0.82 6.98
CA LYS A 410 30.21 0.36 5.64
C LYS A 410 30.78 1.52 4.80
N GLU A 411 30.20 2.73 4.91
CA GLU A 411 30.67 3.97 4.28
C GLU A 411 32.14 4.26 4.63
N LYS A 412 32.50 4.19 5.91
CA LYS A 412 33.89 4.37 6.36
C LYS A 412 34.83 3.34 5.73
N HIS A 413 34.39 2.09 5.62
CA HIS A 413 35.20 1.03 5.00
C HIS A 413 35.43 1.29 3.49
N ILE A 414 34.45 1.85 2.79
CA ILE A 414 34.58 2.23 1.38
C ILE A 414 35.58 3.39 1.25
N ILE A 415 35.44 4.45 2.05
CA ILE A 415 36.35 5.61 2.04
C ILE A 415 37.80 5.19 2.33
N GLU A 416 37.98 4.24 3.24
CA GLU A 416 39.29 3.69 3.61
C GLU A 416 39.81 2.64 2.61
N ASN A 417 39.12 2.41 1.48
CA ASN A 417 39.44 1.40 0.46
C ASN A 417 39.62 -0.02 1.03
N LYS A 418 38.81 -0.38 2.04
CA LYS A 418 38.82 -1.71 2.69
C LYS A 418 37.84 -2.71 2.06
N VAL A 419 36.95 -2.24 1.17
CA VAL A 419 35.99 -3.10 0.47
C VAL A 419 36.61 -3.58 -0.85
N PRO A 420 36.84 -4.89 -1.04
CA PRO A 420 37.47 -5.42 -2.26
C PRO A 420 36.72 -5.04 -3.53
N GLY A 421 37.45 -4.66 -4.59
CA GLY A 421 36.88 -4.33 -5.89
C GLY A 421 36.21 -2.96 -5.97
N ILE A 422 36.20 -2.19 -4.88
CA ILE A 422 35.60 -0.85 -4.81
C ILE A 422 36.71 0.17 -4.58
N GLU A 423 36.90 1.07 -5.54
CA GLU A 423 37.85 2.18 -5.45
C GLU A 423 37.10 3.47 -5.14
N TYR A 424 37.40 4.08 -3.99
CA TYR A 424 36.85 5.38 -3.62
C TYR A 424 37.65 6.52 -4.25
N LYS A 425 36.98 7.32 -5.08
CA LYS A 425 37.49 8.45 -5.86
C LYS A 425 36.88 9.77 -5.41
N ASN A 426 36.69 9.96 -4.10
CA ASN A 426 36.04 11.13 -3.51
C ASN A 426 34.58 11.33 -3.94
N GLN A 427 33.88 10.26 -4.32
CA GLN A 427 32.45 10.32 -4.64
C GLN A 427 31.62 10.61 -3.39
N LYS A 428 30.43 11.20 -3.57
CA LYS A 428 29.47 11.32 -2.48
C LYS A 428 28.77 9.97 -2.25
N ILE A 429 28.83 9.46 -1.02
CA ILE A 429 28.15 8.22 -0.65
C ILE A 429 26.71 8.53 -0.22
N ILE A 430 25.76 7.79 -0.78
CA ILE A 430 24.31 7.92 -0.54
C ILE A 430 23.78 6.59 -0.02
N ASN A 431 23.18 6.59 1.15
CA ASN A 431 22.64 5.39 1.80
C ASN A 431 21.14 5.25 1.48
N ILE A 432 20.71 4.13 0.93
CA ILE A 432 19.32 3.88 0.56
C ILE A 432 18.88 2.56 1.20
N ILE A 433 17.77 2.60 1.93
CA ILE A 433 17.10 1.39 2.40
C ILE A 433 15.81 1.22 1.59
N VAL A 434 15.65 0.09 0.92
CA VAL A 434 14.47 -0.24 0.12
C VAL A 434 13.69 -1.36 0.80
N TYR A 435 12.46 -1.10 1.20
CA TYR A 435 11.56 -2.10 1.78
C TYR A 435 10.74 -2.78 0.71
N LEU A 436 10.47 -4.08 0.86
CA LEU A 436 9.51 -4.77 0.00
C LEU A 436 8.10 -4.18 0.19
N ASP A 437 7.80 -3.79 1.43
CA ASP A 437 6.58 -3.07 1.79
C ASP A 437 6.63 -1.60 1.39
N GLU A 438 5.45 -1.02 1.35
CA GLU A 438 5.22 0.40 1.15
C GLU A 438 5.79 1.25 2.31
N MET A 439 6.51 2.33 2.01
CA MET A 439 7.12 3.25 2.99
C MET A 439 6.88 4.72 2.61
N PHE A 440 5.66 5.00 2.15
CA PHE A 440 5.25 6.17 1.36
C PHE A 440 5.60 7.58 1.85
N THR A 441 6.14 7.68 3.05
CA THR A 441 6.30 8.94 3.75
C THR A 441 7.47 9.02 4.69
N ILE A 442 8.21 7.93 4.91
CA ILE A 442 9.25 7.95 5.94
C ILE A 442 10.29 9.04 5.63
N ASN A 443 10.69 9.17 4.37
CA ASN A 443 11.64 10.22 3.95
C ASN A 443 11.14 11.64 4.18
N ARG A 444 9.84 11.88 4.04
CA ARG A 444 9.26 13.22 4.10
C ARG A 444 8.93 13.64 5.52
N PHE A 445 8.50 12.67 6.32
CA PHE A 445 7.80 12.94 7.57
C PHE A 445 8.55 12.38 8.78
N ALA A 446 9.02 11.14 8.70
CA ALA A 446 9.68 10.48 9.84
C ALA A 446 11.21 10.56 9.82
N ARG A 447 11.80 11.20 8.81
CA ARG A 447 13.26 11.21 8.58
C ARG A 447 14.04 11.83 9.73
N ASN A 448 13.55 12.92 10.32
CA ASN A 448 14.20 13.56 11.46
C ASN A 448 14.13 12.68 12.72
N LYS A 449 13.01 12.01 12.96
CA LYS A 449 12.86 11.06 14.07
C LYS A 449 13.81 9.87 13.97
N ILE A 450 14.00 9.36 12.76
CA ILE A 450 14.99 8.30 12.51
C ILE A 450 16.39 8.85 12.76
N LYS A 451 16.70 10.06 12.27
CA LYS A 451 18.00 10.70 12.48
C LYS A 451 18.32 10.93 13.96
N GLU A 452 17.34 11.33 14.77
CA GLU A 452 17.48 11.47 16.23
C GLU A 452 17.88 10.15 16.91
N LYS A 453 17.43 9.01 16.36
CA LYS A 453 17.74 7.66 16.87
C LYS A 453 19.05 7.08 16.34
N MET A 454 19.66 7.68 15.31
CA MET A 454 20.94 7.22 14.75
C MET A 454 22.10 7.58 15.68
N LYS A 455 23.05 6.66 15.84
CA LYS A 455 24.31 6.93 16.56
C LYS A 455 25.21 7.88 15.76
N THR A 456 25.25 7.73 14.44
CA THR A 456 26.01 8.62 13.54
C THR A 456 25.05 9.41 12.68
N GLN A 457 24.74 10.64 13.09
CA GLN A 457 23.82 11.49 12.33
C GLN A 457 24.40 11.84 10.95
N THR A 458 23.67 11.48 9.89
CA THR A 458 23.99 11.85 8.51
C THR A 458 22.74 12.35 7.81
N ASN A 459 22.92 13.22 6.81
CA ASN A 459 21.84 13.68 5.92
C ASN A 459 21.87 12.97 4.57
N ASN A 460 22.76 11.99 4.36
CA ASN A 460 22.90 11.29 3.08
C ASN A 460 22.17 9.94 3.11
N PHE A 461 20.95 9.90 3.65
CA PHE A 461 20.14 8.68 3.65
C PHE A 461 18.72 8.86 3.14
N TYR A 462 18.18 7.78 2.56
CA TYR A 462 16.82 7.67 2.04
C TYR A 462 16.22 6.29 2.37
N ILE A 463 14.93 6.26 2.68
CA ILE A 463 14.16 5.06 3.05
C ILE A 463 12.92 5.01 2.16
N MET A 464 12.81 3.98 1.31
CA MET A 464 11.76 3.90 0.29
C MET A 464 11.10 2.53 0.31
N GLY A 465 9.83 2.48 -0.06
CA GLY A 465 9.16 1.25 -0.41
C GLY A 465 9.50 0.86 -1.83
N CYS A 466 9.32 -0.41 -2.16
CA CYS A 466 9.66 -0.97 -3.47
C CYS A 466 9.03 -0.18 -4.63
N TRP A 467 7.75 0.21 -4.50
CA TRP A 467 7.06 1.02 -5.50
C TRP A 467 7.61 2.45 -5.63
N GLU A 468 8.03 3.08 -4.53
CA GLU A 468 8.63 4.42 -4.57
C GLU A 468 9.97 4.37 -5.29
N PHE A 469 10.78 3.35 -4.99
CA PHE A 469 12.07 3.14 -5.65
C PHE A 469 11.90 2.82 -7.14
N GLU A 470 10.90 2.01 -7.51
CA GLU A 470 10.53 1.74 -8.90
C GLU A 470 10.16 3.04 -9.64
N SER A 471 9.31 3.87 -9.03
CA SER A 471 8.88 5.16 -9.60
C SER A 471 10.04 6.12 -9.80
N VAL A 472 10.96 6.17 -8.83
CA VAL A 472 12.20 6.95 -8.90
C VAL A 472 13.10 6.47 -10.04
N CYS A 473 13.27 5.16 -10.19
CA CYS A 473 14.04 4.57 -11.28
C CYS A 473 13.43 4.91 -12.66
N GLN A 474 12.12 4.70 -12.82
CA GLN A 474 11.39 5.05 -14.03
C GLN A 474 11.52 6.54 -14.37
N GLN A 475 11.42 7.42 -13.38
CA GLN A 475 11.60 8.85 -13.59
C GLN A 475 13.02 9.20 -14.04
N SER A 476 14.06 8.59 -13.44
CA SER A 476 15.44 8.79 -13.86
C SER A 476 15.56 8.53 -15.36
N LYS A 477 14.99 7.41 -15.84
CA LYS A 477 14.94 7.06 -17.28
C LYS A 477 14.18 8.08 -18.10
N ASN A 478 12.94 8.40 -17.71
CA ASN A 478 12.06 9.26 -18.49
C ASN A 478 12.60 10.69 -18.62
N LYS A 479 13.20 11.23 -17.55
CA LYS A 479 13.77 12.59 -17.53
C LYS A 479 15.26 12.63 -17.89
N GLN A 480 15.87 11.47 -18.15
CA GLN A 480 17.31 11.33 -18.37
C GLN A 480 18.16 11.98 -17.27
N GLN A 481 17.77 11.80 -16.01
CA GLN A 481 18.43 12.40 -14.85
C GLN A 481 18.99 11.32 -13.91
N GLY A 482 20.01 11.69 -13.13
CA GLY A 482 20.61 10.79 -12.16
C GLY A 482 19.65 10.38 -11.03
N LEU A 483 19.89 9.20 -10.45
CA LEU A 483 19.03 8.62 -9.41
C LEU A 483 18.80 9.56 -8.22
N LEU A 484 19.84 10.27 -7.78
CA LEU A 484 19.73 11.23 -6.67
C LEU A 484 18.73 12.36 -6.96
N PHE A 485 18.69 12.88 -8.19
CA PHE A 485 17.76 13.94 -8.57
C PHE A 485 16.32 13.43 -8.59
N SER A 486 16.10 12.21 -9.08
CA SER A 486 14.78 11.57 -9.03
C SER A 486 14.32 11.30 -7.59
N ILE A 487 15.22 10.89 -6.70
CA ILE A 487 14.93 10.74 -5.27
C ILE A 487 14.53 12.10 -4.66
N GLN A 488 15.30 13.15 -4.96
CA GLN A 488 15.01 14.50 -4.47
C GLN A 488 13.70 15.04 -5.02
N ASP A 489 13.37 14.76 -6.29
CA ASP A 489 12.09 15.10 -6.89
C ASP A 489 10.92 14.38 -6.20
N LEU A 490 11.07 13.09 -5.84
CA LEU A 490 10.05 12.35 -5.10
C LEU A 490 9.77 13.03 -3.75
N ILE A 491 10.83 13.33 -3.01
CA ILE A 491 10.72 13.93 -1.67
C ILE A 491 10.16 15.35 -1.75
N ALA A 492 10.50 16.10 -2.79
CA ALA A 492 9.99 17.44 -3.05
C ALA A 492 8.60 17.46 -3.72
N ASN A 493 7.94 16.30 -3.88
CA ASN A 493 6.63 16.15 -4.51
C ASN A 493 6.57 16.64 -5.97
N LYS A 494 7.70 16.60 -6.68
CA LYS A 494 7.83 17.00 -8.10
C LYS A 494 7.60 15.85 -9.07
N ILE A 495 7.46 14.64 -8.55
CA ILE A 495 6.98 13.48 -9.32
C ILE A 495 5.46 13.58 -9.30
N LYS A 496 4.85 13.78 -10.48
CA LYS A 496 3.39 13.67 -10.63
C LYS A 496 3.01 12.22 -10.41
N ILE A 497 2.78 11.86 -9.16
CA ILE A 497 1.90 10.75 -8.85
C ILE A 497 0.51 11.36 -8.77
N TYR A 498 -0.53 10.65 -9.20
CA TYR A 498 -1.92 11.12 -9.17
C TYR A 498 -2.29 11.58 -7.75
N GLN A 499 -2.11 12.88 -7.51
CA GLN A 499 -2.34 13.55 -6.24
C GLN A 499 -3.79 13.98 -6.19
N ILE A 500 -4.40 13.77 -5.04
CA ILE A 500 -5.64 14.44 -4.70
C ILE A 500 -5.22 15.76 -4.02
N ASP A 501 -5.05 16.82 -4.82
CA ASP A 501 -4.53 18.15 -4.42
C ASP A 501 -5.16 18.72 -3.13
N HIS A 502 -6.38 18.30 -2.81
CA HIS A 502 -7.13 18.77 -1.66
C HIS A 502 -6.62 18.19 -0.33
N LEU A 503 -6.41 16.88 -0.27
CA LEU A 503 -5.95 16.18 0.93
C LEU A 503 -4.51 16.59 1.25
N ASP A 504 -3.67 16.76 0.21
CA ASP A 504 -2.31 17.28 0.32
C ASP A 504 -2.24 18.67 1.00
N ARG A 505 -3.25 19.54 0.82
CA ARG A 505 -3.32 20.83 1.52
C ARG A 505 -3.70 20.68 2.99
N ILE A 506 -4.71 19.85 3.31
CA ILE A 506 -5.08 19.54 4.71
C ILE A 506 -3.86 18.97 5.45
N TYR A 507 -3.11 18.08 4.80
CA TYR A 507 -1.85 17.57 5.34
C TYR A 507 -0.83 18.69 5.53
N GLN A 508 -0.53 19.48 4.49
CA GLN A 508 0.43 20.59 4.59
C GLN A 508 0.10 21.61 5.68
N ASP A 509 -1.17 21.94 5.87
CA ASP A 509 -1.62 22.90 6.87
C ASP A 509 -1.48 22.33 8.29
N PHE A 510 -1.93 21.08 8.51
CA PHE A 510 -1.71 20.34 9.76
C PHE A 510 -0.22 20.14 10.08
N PHE A 511 0.63 19.95 9.07
CA PHE A 511 2.06 19.88 9.29
C PHE A 511 2.70 21.19 9.66
N SER A 512 2.27 22.24 8.99
CA SER A 512 2.76 23.58 9.26
C SER A 512 2.40 23.98 10.68
N SER A 513 1.29 23.49 11.24
CA SER A 513 0.98 23.70 12.67
C SER A 513 1.87 22.87 13.59
N ILE A 514 2.10 21.57 13.32
CA ILE A 514 3.00 20.74 14.15
C ILE A 514 4.44 21.26 14.14
N MET A 515 4.96 21.66 12.97
CA MET A 515 6.37 22.01 12.82
C MET A 515 6.71 23.42 13.34
N LYS A 516 5.74 24.35 13.35
CA LYS A 516 5.96 25.72 13.86
C LYS A 516 6.31 25.76 15.35
N ASP A 517 5.82 24.81 16.15
CA ASP A 517 6.10 24.74 17.59
C ASP A 517 7.45 24.08 17.93
N THR A 518 8.07 23.35 16.99
CA THR A 518 9.42 22.78 17.19
C THR A 518 10.57 23.75 16.92
N SER A 519 10.30 24.91 16.30
CA SER A 519 11.28 25.96 16.05
C SER A 519 11.45 26.96 17.21
N SER A 520 10.75 26.76 18.33
CA SER A 520 10.80 27.61 19.53
C SER A 520 11.43 26.95 20.77
N ILE A 521 12.23 25.89 20.61
CA ILE A 521 13.04 25.30 21.69
C ILE A 521 14.51 25.24 21.30
#